data_AF-A0A250IT52-F1
#
_entry.id   AF-A0A250IT52-F1
#
_cell.length_a   1.000
_cell.length_b   1.000
_cell.length_c   1.000
_cell.angle_alpha   90.00
_cell.angle_beta   90.00
_cell.angle_gamma   90.00
#
_symmetry.space_group_name_H-M   'P 1'
#
loop_
_entity.id
_entity.type
_entity.pdbx_description
1 polymer ?
#
loop_
_entity_poly.entity_id
_entity_poly.type
_entity_poly.pdbx_seq_one_letter_code
_entity_poly.pdbx_strand_id
1 'polypeptide(L)'
;MDASRHLQRARELLERGRPELAESALSDAIDAAVLAEDLVVLTRVRMALGSLLVEQHREEEAIAFLQAVVRTEIADGSVDAEVKAAAQLLRRIRGIPE
;
A
#
# COMPACT_ATOMS: atom_id res chain seq x y z
N MET A 1 12.79 -12.74 -6.46
CA MET A 1 13.26 -11.37 -6.15
C MET A 1 12.61 -10.94 -4.85
N ASP A 2 13.26 -10.05 -4.09
CA ASP A 2 12.83 -9.68 -2.74
C ASP A 2 11.80 -8.52 -2.79
N ALA A 3 10.65 -8.70 -2.16
CA ALA A 3 9.57 -7.72 -2.07
C ALA A 3 10.04 -6.37 -1.49
N SER A 4 10.95 -6.40 -0.52
CA SER A 4 11.50 -5.19 0.11
C SER A 4 12.29 -4.35 -0.89
N ARG A 5 12.98 -5.00 -1.84
CA ARG A 5 13.73 -4.31 -2.90
C ARG A 5 12.81 -3.62 -3.90
N HIS A 6 11.70 -4.25 -4.26
CA HIS A 6 10.70 -3.65 -5.13
C HIS A 6 10.00 -2.45 -4.45
N LEU A 7 9.69 -2.58 -3.16
CA LEU A 7 9.14 -1.47 -2.36
C LEU A 7 10.11 -0.28 -2.27
N GLN A 8 11.40 -0.53 -2.03
CA GLN A 8 12.41 0.54 -2.02
C GLN A 8 12.50 1.23 -3.38
N ARG A 9 12.55 0.45 -4.46
CA ARG A 9 12.58 0.98 -5.83
C ARG A 9 11.35 1.85 -6.13
N ALA A 10 10.16 1.44 -5.69
CA ALA A 10 8.95 2.24 -5.86
C ALA A 10 9.08 3.61 -5.18
N ARG A 11 9.60 3.67 -3.94
CA ARG A 11 9.83 4.93 -3.22
C ARG A 11 10.78 5.86 -3.98
N GLU A 12 11.91 5.33 -4.46
CA GLU A 12 12.86 6.10 -5.27
C GLU A 12 12.24 6.63 -6.57
N LEU A 13 11.33 5.87 -7.17
CA LEU A 13 10.62 6.29 -8.38
C LEU A 13 9.61 7.41 -8.10
N LEU A 14 8.91 7.37 -6.97
CA LEU A 14 8.03 8.45 -6.52
C LEU A 14 8.81 9.73 -6.24
N GLU A 15 9.95 9.64 -5.55
CA GLU A 15 10.84 10.78 -5.30
C GLU A 15 11.34 11.43 -6.60
N ARG A 16 11.47 10.63 -7.67
CA ARG A 16 11.86 11.08 -9.01
C ARG A 16 10.69 11.53 -9.88
N GLY A 17 9.48 11.59 -9.33
CA GLY A 17 8.27 11.99 -10.05
C GLY A 17 7.87 11.01 -11.16
N ARG A 18 8.09 9.71 -10.96
CA ARG A 18 7.72 8.63 -11.91
C ARG A 18 6.66 7.70 -11.31
N PRO A 19 5.42 8.18 -11.08
CA PRO A 19 4.39 7.43 -10.38
C PRO A 19 3.97 6.14 -11.11
N GLU A 20 3.99 6.11 -12.44
CA GLU A 20 3.59 4.92 -13.22
C GLU A 20 4.59 3.78 -13.05
N LEU A 21 5.88 4.11 -13.02
CA LEU A 21 6.93 3.12 -12.77
C LEU A 21 6.92 2.68 -11.30
N ALA A 22 6.59 3.59 -10.38
CA ALA A 22 6.44 3.25 -8.97
C ALA A 22 5.27 2.28 -8.75
N GLU A 23 4.12 2.52 -9.40
CA GLU A 23 2.96 1.62 -9.38
C GLU A 23 3.33 0.23 -9.86
N SER A 24 4.02 0.11 -11.01
CA SER A 24 4.50 -1.19 -11.50
C SER A 24 5.43 -1.87 -10.50
N ALA A 25 6.35 -1.13 -9.87
CA ALA A 25 7.24 -1.69 -8.86
C ALA A 25 6.51 -2.12 -7.59
N LEU A 26 5.44 -1.42 -7.19
CA LEU A 26 4.59 -1.82 -6.06
C LEU A 26 3.81 -3.08 -6.38
N SER A 27 3.26 -3.22 -7.58
CA SER A 27 2.60 -4.45 -8.01
C SER A 27 3.54 -5.66 -7.98
N ASP A 28 4.76 -5.53 -8.49
CA ASP A 28 5.80 -6.57 -8.39
C ASP A 28 6.12 -6.91 -6.92
N ALA A 29 6.14 -5.90 -6.04
CA ALA A 29 6.39 -6.09 -4.62
C ALA A 29 5.25 -6.87 -3.92
N ILE A 30 3.99 -6.66 -4.35
CA ILE A 30 2.84 -7.43 -3.84
C ILE A 30 3.01 -8.90 -4.19
N ASP A 31 3.29 -9.21 -5.46
CA ASP A 31 3.44 -10.58 -5.92
C ASP A 31 4.60 -11.28 -5.18
N ALA A 32 5.74 -10.59 -5.05
CA ALA A 32 6.88 -11.11 -4.30
C ALA A 32 6.56 -11.34 -2.81
N ALA A 33 5.81 -10.44 -2.16
CA ALA A 33 5.46 -10.57 -0.75
C ALA A 33 4.45 -11.70 -0.52
N VAL A 34 3.50 -11.88 -1.43
CA VAL A 34 2.56 -13.02 -1.41
C VAL A 34 3.32 -14.33 -1.54
N LEU A 35 4.25 -14.43 -2.50
CA LEU A 35 5.07 -15.62 -2.71
C LEU A 35 5.98 -15.94 -1.52
N ALA A 36 6.45 -14.92 -0.81
CA ALA A 36 7.27 -15.07 0.38
C ALA A 36 6.47 -15.31 1.67
N GLU A 37 5.13 -15.26 1.59
CA GLU A 37 4.23 -15.27 2.76
C GLU A 37 4.56 -14.18 3.79
N ASP A 38 5.16 -13.07 3.36
CA ASP A 38 5.56 -11.95 4.21
C ASP A 38 4.39 -10.96 4.35
N LEU A 39 3.54 -11.21 5.35
CA LEU A 39 2.35 -10.40 5.60
C LEU A 39 2.69 -8.95 5.99
N VAL A 40 3.83 -8.72 6.63
CA VAL A 40 4.26 -7.37 7.04
C VAL A 40 4.59 -6.54 5.80
N VAL A 41 5.45 -7.08 4.92
CA VAL A 41 5.81 -6.39 3.67
C VAL A 41 4.61 -6.28 2.75
N LEU A 42 3.79 -7.31 2.63
CA LEU A 42 2.57 -7.29 1.82
C LEU A 42 1.64 -6.14 2.23
N THR A 43 1.45 -5.94 3.53
CA THR A 43 0.60 -4.87 4.07
C THR A 43 1.19 -3.49 3.78
N ARG A 44 2.50 -3.33 3.97
CA ARG A 44 3.22 -2.08 3.66
C ARG A 44 3.12 -1.71 2.19
N VAL A 45 3.28 -2.68 1.30
CA VAL A 45 3.18 -2.46 -0.15
C VAL A 45 1.75 -2.11 -0.55
N ARG A 46 0.74 -2.83 -0.03
CA ARG A 46 -0.68 -2.53 -0.29
C ARG A 46 -1.05 -1.14 0.18
N MET A 47 -0.55 -0.71 1.34
CA MET A 47 -0.75 0.65 1.84
C MET A 47 -0.13 1.69 0.89
N ALA A 48 1.12 1.48 0.47
CA ALA A 48 1.81 2.38 -0.45
C ALA A 48 1.09 2.50 -1.80
N LEU A 49 0.64 1.37 -2.37
CA LEU A 49 -0.12 1.37 -3.63
C LEU A 49 -1.49 2.03 -3.47
N GLY A 50 -2.21 1.74 -2.39
CA GLY A 50 -3.48 2.39 -2.08
C GLY A 50 -3.33 3.91 -1.95
N SER A 51 -2.30 4.40 -1.25
CA SER A 51 -2.03 5.84 -1.14
C SER A 51 -1.75 6.48 -2.50
N LEU A 52 -0.87 5.85 -3.29
CA LEU A 52 -0.52 6.33 -4.63
C LEU A 52 -1.75 6.46 -5.54
N LEU A 53 -2.65 5.48 -5.50
CA LEU A 53 -3.89 5.51 -6.29
C LEU A 53 -4.82 6.63 -5.83
N VAL A 54 -4.94 6.89 -4.52
CA VAL A 54 -5.71 8.03 -4.00
C VAL A 54 -5.11 9.36 -4.48
N GLU A 55 -3.79 9.51 -4.44
CA GLU A 55 -3.08 10.71 -4.92
C GLU A 55 -3.32 10.95 -6.43
N GLN A 56 -3.49 9.88 -7.20
CA GLN A 56 -3.84 9.92 -8.62
C GLN A 56 -5.35 10.05 -8.89
N HIS A 57 -6.17 10.27 -7.87
CA HIS A 57 -7.65 10.31 -7.96
C HIS A 57 -8.29 9.00 -8.46
N ARG A 58 -7.61 7.87 -8.33
CA ARG A 58 -8.08 6.51 -8.67
C ARG A 58 -8.61 5.80 -7.43
N GLU A 59 -9.56 6.44 -6.75
CA GLU A 59 -10.07 6.00 -5.45
C GLU A 59 -10.78 4.64 -5.51
N GLU A 60 -11.50 4.34 -6.59
CA GLU A 60 -12.20 3.06 -6.78
C GLU A 60 -11.23 1.87 -6.73
N GLU A 61 -10.05 2.00 -7.36
CA GLU A 61 -8.99 0.99 -7.35
C GLU A 61 -8.29 0.95 -5.99
N ALA A 62 -8.04 2.12 -5.38
CA ALA A 62 -7.39 2.23 -4.08
C ALA A 62 -8.16 1.48 -2.98
N ILE A 63 -9.50 1.54 -3.01
CA ILE A 63 -10.37 0.96 -1.98
C ILE A 63 -10.05 -0.52 -1.74
N ALA A 64 -9.82 -1.31 -2.78
CA ALA A 64 -9.55 -2.75 -2.63
C ALA A 64 -8.26 -3.00 -1.82
N PHE A 65 -7.20 -2.24 -2.13
CA PHE A 65 -5.92 -2.34 -1.41
C PHE A 65 -6.03 -1.85 0.03
N LEU A 66 -6.67 -0.69 0.24
CA LEU A 66 -6.84 -0.12 1.58
C LEU A 66 -7.72 -1.00 2.48
N GLN A 67 -8.78 -1.62 1.94
CA GLN A 67 -9.59 -2.58 2.69
C GLN A 67 -8.80 -3.83 3.08
N ALA A 68 -7.91 -4.32 2.21
CA ALA A 68 -7.05 -5.45 2.55
C ALA A 68 -6.07 -5.10 3.68
N VAL A 69 -5.53 -3.88 3.69
CA VAL A 69 -4.68 -3.37 4.78
C VAL A 69 -5.45 -3.35 6.09
N VAL A 70 -6.64 -2.74 6.14
CA VAL A 70 -7.44 -2.64 7.38
C VAL A 70 -7.85 -4.00 7.96
N ARG A 71 -8.01 -5.03 7.12
CA ARG A 71 -8.33 -6.40 7.56
C ARG A 71 -7.12 -7.18 8.08
N THR A 72 -5.92 -6.62 7.97
CA THR A 72 -4.71 -7.29 8.43
C THR A 72 -4.54 -7.09 9.93
N GLU A 73 -4.35 -8.19 10.64
CA GLU A 73 -4.06 -8.19 12.07
C GLU A 73 -2.75 -8.95 12.30
N ILE A 74 -1.76 -8.27 12.88
CA ILE A 74 -0.48 -8.87 13.28
C ILE A 74 -0.27 -8.56 14.76
N ALA A 75 -0.10 -9.62 15.57
CA ALA A 75 -0.12 -9.53 17.03
C ALA A 75 0.98 -8.62 17.63
N ASP A 76 2.07 -8.39 16.89
CA ASP A 76 3.19 -7.55 17.34
C ASP A 76 3.01 -6.06 17.00
N GLY A 77 1.93 -5.69 16.31
CA GLY A 77 1.63 -4.31 15.92
C GLY A 77 2.52 -3.76 14.79
N SER A 78 3.29 -4.61 14.08
CA SER A 78 4.25 -4.21 13.04
C SER A 78 3.66 -3.42 11.86
N VAL A 79 2.33 -3.41 11.73
CA VAL A 79 1.56 -2.76 10.65
C VAL A 79 0.45 -1.82 11.15
N ASP A 80 0.42 -1.50 12.44
CA ASP A 80 -0.65 -0.67 13.03
C ASP A 80 -0.74 0.73 12.40
N ALA A 81 0.41 1.28 12.01
CA ALA A 81 0.49 2.57 11.34
C ALA A 81 -0.21 2.53 9.97
N GLU A 82 0.06 1.49 9.18
CA GLU A 82 -0.54 1.25 7.89
C GLU A 82 -2.05 1.00 8.01
N VAL A 83 -2.48 0.19 8.98
CA VAL A 83 -3.91 -0.06 9.26
C VAL A 83 -4.64 1.24 9.59
N LYS A 84 -4.06 2.07 10.47
CA LYS A 84 -4.64 3.36 10.85
C LYS A 84 -4.71 4.32 9.67
N ALA A 85 -3.64 4.43 8.89
CA ALA A 85 -3.59 5.29 7.71
C ALA A 85 -4.60 4.85 6.64
N ALA A 86 -4.71 3.55 6.38
CA ALA A 86 -5.69 3.01 5.43
C ALA A 86 -7.14 3.29 5.87
N ALA A 87 -7.44 3.14 7.16
CA ALA A 87 -8.75 3.46 7.71
C ALA A 87 -9.09 4.96 7.56
N GLN A 88 -8.12 5.85 7.78
CA GLN A 88 -8.29 7.29 7.57
C GLN A 88 -8.56 7.62 6.10
N LEU A 89 -7.79 7.06 5.17
CA LEU A 89 -8.02 7.26 3.74
C LEU A 89 -9.39 6.75 3.30
N LEU A 90 -9.81 5.56 3.76
CA LEU A 90 -11.14 5.02 3.46
C LEU A 90 -12.27 5.91 3.99
N ARG A 91 -12.12 6.53 5.17
CA ARG A 91 -13.09 7.51 5.68
C ARG A 91 -13.13 8.76 4.81
N ARG A 92 -11.97 9.27 4.41
CA ARG A 92 -11.84 10.44 3.53
C ARG A 92 -12.52 10.20 2.18
N ILE A 93 -12.25 9.06 1.53
CA ILE A 93 -12.88 8.67 0.26
C ILE A 93 -14.42 8.62 0.39
N ARG A 94 -14.93 8.17 1.55
CA ARG A 94 -16.36 8.11 1.84
C ARG A 94 -16.99 9.45 2.26
N GLY A 95 -16.19 10.52 2.36
CA GLY A 95 -16.66 11.84 2.82
C GLY A 95 -17.07 11.87 4.30
N ILE A 96 -16.53 10.97 5.13
CA ILE A 96 -16.82 10.92 6.57
C ILE A 96 -15.81 11.83 7.31
N PRO A 97 -16.25 12.84 8.07
CA PRO A 97 -15.35 13.74 8.81
C PRO A 97 -14.57 13.01 9.93
N GLU A 98 -13.42 13.56 10.31
CA GLU A 98 -12.50 13.02 11.33
C GLU A 98 -13.03 13.09 12.77
#